data_AF-D3B7W7-F1
#
_entry.id   AF-D3B7W7-F1
#
_cell.length_a   1.000
_cell.length_b   1.000
_cell.length_c   1.000
_cell.angle_alpha   90.00
_cell.angle_beta   90.00
_cell.angle_gamma   90.00
#
_symmetry.space_group_name_H-M   'P 1'
#
loop_
_entity.id
_entity.type
_entity.pdbx_description
1 polymer ?
#
loop_
_entity_poly.entity_id
_entity_poly.type
_entity_poly.pdbx_seq_one_letter_code
_entity_poly.pdbx_strand_id
1 'polypeptide(L)'
;MGRGQIVQKLVECCLRMNAQQRELIKILNAAVLPNVQTDIKDIVNKLLYLEHNITENKKYSMCGAIILQKLLFFNVDYTQYIIDSFMKLESDQLVVMAVDPVGSKVLDAFLDCGITVERKHQFIKKLKGRFPDIGVDKCGSFVMERIYKLSDLSLREMICEELAKEEPRLFSTPAGRYVLLICHINVFKKKKDQWASSQATTDKKRKLFQDILEDDGASTTSTKQQQQQPLKKQKNIYQHSNKDENEDEDEDKVPVKVKKEKIGSDDMNDQSNQDADMDDIDMIFNSKSKSSKSTTNSSQNFSIGKNNSKNNNEKKKFNKKK
;
A
#
# COMPACT_ATOMS: atom_id res chain seq x y z
N MET A 1 -32.58 11.63 -10.89
CA MET A 1 -31.13 11.67 -10.59
C MET A 1 -30.73 12.32 -9.25
N GLY A 2 -31.52 13.21 -8.63
CA GLY A 2 -31.07 13.91 -7.40
C GLY A 2 -31.32 13.22 -6.04
N ARG A 3 -32.25 12.27 -5.94
CA ARG A 3 -32.71 11.77 -4.62
C ARG A 3 -31.66 10.91 -3.88
N GLY A 4 -30.88 10.11 -4.60
CA GLY A 4 -29.80 9.30 -4.00
C GLY A 4 -28.70 10.17 -3.38
N GLN A 5 -28.34 11.28 -4.04
CA GLN A 5 -27.31 12.19 -3.54
C GLN A 5 -27.72 12.88 -2.23
N ILE A 6 -29.02 13.12 -2.02
CA ILE A 6 -29.52 13.64 -0.73
C ILE A 6 -29.23 12.64 0.38
N VAL A 7 -29.53 11.35 0.15
CA VAL A 7 -29.24 10.27 1.11
C VAL A 7 -27.74 10.16 1.34
N GLN A 8 -26.92 10.22 0.28
CA GLN A 8 -25.47 10.23 0.39
C GLN A 8 -24.97 11.36 1.31
N LYS A 9 -25.45 12.59 1.10
CA LYS A 9 -25.05 13.75 1.92
C LYS A 9 -25.52 13.62 3.37
N LEU A 10 -26.70 13.06 3.59
CA LEU A 10 -27.19 12.78 4.93
C LEU A 10 -26.29 11.76 5.65
N VAL A 11 -25.92 10.66 4.98
CA VAL A 11 -24.99 9.64 5.52
C VAL A 11 -23.62 10.25 5.83
N GLU A 12 -23.08 11.08 4.95
CA GLU A 12 -21.83 11.81 5.18
C GLU A 12 -21.90 12.73 6.41
N CYS A 13 -23.01 13.45 6.59
CA CYS A 13 -23.22 14.30 7.75
C CYS A 13 -23.37 13.50 9.05
N CYS A 14 -24.11 12.39 9.04
CA CYS A 14 -24.23 11.49 10.19
C CYS A 14 -22.90 10.89 10.62
N LEU A 15 -22.01 10.58 9.66
CA LEU A 15 -20.64 10.15 9.96
C LEU A 15 -19.85 11.29 10.62
N ARG A 16 -19.84 12.48 10.00
CA ARG A 16 -19.08 13.63 10.47
C ARG A 16 -19.49 14.09 11.87
N MET A 17 -20.78 14.06 12.17
CA MET A 17 -21.34 14.49 13.45
C MET A 17 -21.45 13.37 14.48
N ASN A 18 -21.15 12.13 14.09
CA ASN A 18 -21.35 10.93 14.91
C ASN A 18 -22.76 10.85 15.54
N ALA A 19 -23.80 11.21 14.77
CA ALA A 19 -25.16 11.39 15.27
C ALA A 19 -26.19 10.63 14.42
N GLN A 20 -27.22 10.08 15.08
CA GLN A 20 -28.37 9.40 14.44
C GLN A 20 -28.00 8.23 13.51
N GLN A 21 -26.79 7.67 13.64
CA GLN A 21 -26.29 6.59 12.78
C GLN A 21 -27.19 5.35 12.78
N ARG A 22 -27.65 4.93 13.97
CA ARG A 22 -28.53 3.77 14.14
C ARG A 22 -29.87 3.97 13.43
N GLU A 23 -30.48 5.14 13.58
CA GLU A 23 -31.80 5.41 13.01
C GLU A 23 -31.72 5.56 11.49
N LEU A 24 -30.68 6.23 10.99
CA LEU A 24 -30.40 6.32 9.56
C LEU A 24 -30.23 4.94 8.93
N ILE A 25 -29.48 4.04 9.57
CA ILE A 25 -29.30 2.66 9.08
C ILE A 25 -30.64 1.91 8.99
N LYS A 26 -31.50 2.02 10.01
CA LYS A 26 -32.81 1.36 9.99
C LYS A 26 -33.67 1.85 8.83
N ILE A 27 -33.77 3.17 8.65
CA ILE A 27 -34.56 3.78 7.58
C ILE A 27 -33.99 3.40 6.21
N LEU A 28 -32.66 3.44 6.07
CA LEU A 28 -31.98 3.05 4.84
C LEU A 28 -32.25 1.59 4.49
N ASN A 29 -32.17 0.68 5.47
CA ASN A 29 -32.46 -0.73 5.24
C ASN A 29 -33.89 -0.96 4.81
N ALA A 30 -34.87 -0.30 5.46
CA ALA A 30 -36.27 -0.38 5.05
C ALA A 30 -36.52 0.18 3.63
N ALA A 31 -35.71 1.14 3.18
CA ALA A 31 -35.84 1.75 1.86
C ALA A 31 -35.14 0.94 0.74
N VAL A 32 -34.01 0.29 1.04
CA VAL A 32 -33.18 -0.41 0.05
C VAL A 32 -33.54 -1.90 -0.06
N LEU A 33 -34.04 -2.50 1.02
CA LEU A 33 -34.36 -3.91 1.09
C LEU A 33 -35.87 -4.10 1.14
N PRO A 34 -36.48 -4.79 0.15
CA PRO A 34 -37.91 -5.10 0.16
C PRO A 34 -38.33 -5.90 1.39
N ASN A 35 -37.48 -6.85 1.81
CA ASN A 35 -37.66 -7.66 3.02
C ASN A 35 -36.40 -7.58 3.90
N VAL A 36 -36.40 -6.67 4.87
CA VAL A 36 -35.26 -6.44 5.77
C VAL A 36 -34.83 -7.73 6.50
N GLN A 37 -35.76 -8.61 6.88
CA GLN A 37 -35.42 -9.80 7.66
C GLN A 37 -34.59 -10.84 6.90
N THR A 38 -34.82 -10.99 5.58
CA THR A 38 -34.15 -11.99 4.74
C THR A 38 -32.94 -11.42 4.03
N ASP A 39 -33.05 -10.17 3.57
CA ASP A 39 -32.12 -9.61 2.59
C ASP A 39 -31.07 -8.68 3.21
N ILE A 40 -31.07 -8.52 4.55
CA ILE A 40 -30.10 -7.65 5.24
C ILE A 40 -28.65 -8.02 4.92
N LYS A 41 -28.40 -9.29 4.64
CA LYS A 41 -27.09 -9.82 4.29
C LYS A 41 -26.71 -9.58 2.82
N ASP A 42 -27.60 -9.03 2.00
CA ASP A 42 -27.37 -8.69 0.58
C ASP A 42 -27.31 -7.17 0.34
N ILE A 43 -27.26 -6.38 1.42
CA ILE A 43 -27.22 -4.91 1.38
C ILE A 43 -26.10 -4.36 0.51
N VAL A 44 -24.92 -5.02 0.48
CA VAL A 44 -23.78 -4.59 -0.34
C VAL A 44 -24.14 -4.64 -1.82
N ASN A 45 -24.71 -5.75 -2.28
CA ASN A 45 -25.13 -5.88 -3.68
C ASN A 45 -26.28 -4.92 -4.01
N LYS A 46 -27.26 -4.77 -3.13
CA LYS A 46 -28.39 -3.85 -3.36
C LYS A 46 -27.96 -2.39 -3.45
N LEU A 47 -27.00 -1.95 -2.63
CA LEU A 47 -26.44 -0.60 -2.72
C LEU A 47 -25.52 -0.44 -3.94
N LEU A 48 -24.65 -1.41 -4.24
CA LEU A 48 -23.76 -1.35 -5.39
C LEU A 48 -24.51 -1.28 -6.72
N TYR A 49 -25.64 -2.00 -6.83
CA TYR A 49 -26.51 -2.01 -7.99
C TYR A 49 -27.75 -1.14 -7.81
N LEU A 50 -27.69 -0.09 -6.97
CA LEU A 50 -28.83 0.76 -6.66
C LEU A 50 -29.47 1.29 -7.96
N GLU A 51 -30.70 0.83 -8.21
CA GLU A 51 -31.45 1.08 -9.44
C GLU A 51 -31.59 2.59 -9.71
N HIS A 52 -31.65 2.96 -10.98
CA HIS A 52 -31.72 4.35 -11.46
C HIS A 52 -30.54 5.28 -11.08
N ASN A 53 -29.49 4.75 -10.45
CA ASN A 53 -28.25 5.47 -10.14
C ASN A 53 -27.03 4.88 -10.88
N ILE A 54 -27.26 3.89 -11.74
CA ILE A 54 -26.28 3.33 -12.66
C ILE A 54 -26.35 4.14 -13.97
N THR A 55 -25.20 4.66 -14.40
CA THR A 55 -25.04 5.32 -15.71
C THR A 55 -24.66 4.30 -16.77
N GLU A 56 -25.02 4.53 -18.04
CA GLU A 56 -24.84 3.59 -19.17
C GLU A 56 -23.44 2.97 -19.31
N ASN A 57 -22.39 3.65 -18.83
CA ASN A 57 -21.00 3.20 -18.90
C ASN A 57 -20.41 2.69 -17.58
N LYS A 58 -21.23 2.50 -16.53
CA LYS A 58 -20.75 2.04 -15.22
C LYS A 58 -21.49 0.79 -14.79
N LYS A 59 -20.76 -0.16 -14.21
CA LYS A 59 -21.33 -1.38 -13.64
C LYS A 59 -21.94 -1.14 -12.25
N TYR A 60 -21.30 -0.28 -11.46
CA TYR A 60 -21.75 0.07 -10.11
C TYR A 60 -22.27 1.50 -10.01
N SER A 61 -23.27 1.67 -9.13
CA SER A 61 -23.81 2.97 -8.73
C SER A 61 -22.77 3.74 -7.91
N MET A 62 -22.34 4.92 -8.40
CA MET A 62 -21.42 5.78 -7.64
C MET A 62 -22.04 6.24 -6.32
N CYS A 63 -23.32 6.60 -6.34
CA CYS A 63 -24.03 7.04 -5.15
C CYS A 63 -24.10 5.92 -4.11
N GLY A 64 -24.47 4.72 -4.53
CA GLY A 64 -24.57 3.55 -3.66
C GLY A 64 -23.21 3.13 -3.10
N ALA A 65 -22.17 3.18 -3.92
CA ALA A 65 -20.79 2.92 -3.51
C ALA A 65 -20.30 3.92 -2.45
N ILE A 66 -20.57 5.23 -2.61
CA ILE A 66 -20.18 6.22 -1.60
C ILE A 66 -20.96 6.02 -0.30
N ILE A 67 -22.27 5.77 -0.37
CA ILE A 67 -23.08 5.45 0.81
C ILE A 67 -22.46 4.26 1.55
N LEU A 68 -22.18 3.16 0.84
CA LEU A 68 -21.58 1.96 1.42
C LEU A 68 -20.21 2.22 2.04
N GLN A 69 -19.35 2.99 1.36
CA GLN A 69 -18.05 3.41 1.90
C GLN A 69 -18.20 4.15 3.23
N LYS A 70 -19.21 5.04 3.38
CA LYS A 70 -19.43 5.79 4.62
C LYS A 70 -20.04 4.94 5.72
N LEU A 71 -20.97 4.04 5.38
CA LEU A 71 -21.58 3.13 6.35
C LEU A 71 -20.55 2.23 7.02
N LEU A 72 -19.48 1.82 6.32
CA LEU A 72 -18.40 1.02 6.89
C LEU A 72 -17.64 1.70 8.04
N PHE A 73 -17.74 3.03 8.17
CA PHE A 73 -17.12 3.80 9.26
C PHE A 73 -18.11 4.23 10.34
N PHE A 74 -19.37 3.80 10.27
CA PHE A 74 -20.31 3.95 11.39
C PHE A 74 -19.91 3.02 12.54
N ASN A 75 -20.50 3.22 13.73
CA ASN A 75 -20.26 2.33 14.85
C ASN A 75 -20.52 0.85 14.45
N VAL A 76 -19.53 0.02 14.74
CA VAL A 76 -19.47 -1.42 14.50
C VAL A 76 -20.72 -2.14 15.01
N ASP A 77 -21.31 -1.71 16.13
CA ASP A 77 -22.53 -2.28 16.71
C ASP A 77 -23.72 -2.33 15.73
N TYR A 78 -23.76 -1.40 14.77
CA TYR A 78 -24.84 -1.28 13.81
C TYR A 78 -24.45 -1.70 12.40
N THR A 79 -23.19 -2.04 12.13
CA THR A 79 -22.67 -2.30 10.79
C THR A 79 -22.21 -3.74 10.58
N GLN A 80 -22.27 -4.60 11.62
CA GLN A 80 -21.89 -6.01 11.52
C GLN A 80 -22.51 -6.74 10.33
N TYR A 81 -23.80 -6.54 10.07
CA TYR A 81 -24.46 -7.22 8.95
C TYR A 81 -23.93 -6.77 7.58
N ILE A 82 -23.41 -5.54 7.46
CA ILE A 82 -22.74 -5.04 6.24
C ILE A 82 -21.42 -5.76 6.07
N ILE A 83 -20.65 -5.91 7.16
CA ILE A 83 -19.40 -6.69 7.16
C ILE A 83 -19.67 -8.14 6.78
N ASP A 84 -20.71 -8.76 7.34
CA ASP A 84 -21.13 -10.11 6.99
C ASP A 84 -21.55 -10.23 5.51
N SER A 85 -22.18 -9.18 4.97
CA SER A 85 -22.53 -9.10 3.54
C SER A 85 -21.28 -9.10 2.65
N PHE A 86 -20.24 -8.33 2.99
CA PHE A 86 -18.94 -8.39 2.31
C PHE A 86 -18.29 -9.78 2.44
N MET A 87 -18.37 -10.38 3.63
CA MET A 87 -17.81 -11.72 3.88
C MET A 87 -18.52 -12.83 3.11
N LYS A 88 -19.71 -12.59 2.56
CA LYS A 88 -20.43 -13.54 1.69
C LYS A 88 -20.06 -13.46 0.23
N LEU A 89 -19.51 -12.33 -0.24
CA LEU A 89 -19.15 -12.15 -1.65
C LEU A 89 -18.16 -13.20 -2.13
N GLU A 90 -18.43 -13.80 -3.28
CA GLU A 90 -17.57 -14.82 -3.87
C GLU A 90 -16.30 -14.21 -4.48
N SER A 91 -15.25 -15.02 -4.66
CA SER A 91 -13.96 -14.55 -5.19
C SER A 91 -14.11 -13.89 -6.56
N ASP A 92 -14.96 -14.41 -7.45
CA ASP A 92 -15.27 -13.80 -8.74
C ASP A 92 -15.89 -12.41 -8.60
N GLN A 93 -16.85 -12.25 -7.68
CA GLN A 93 -17.49 -10.96 -7.42
C GLN A 93 -16.48 -9.94 -6.86
N LEU A 94 -15.58 -10.40 -5.99
CA LEU A 94 -14.53 -9.57 -5.42
C LEU A 94 -13.50 -9.12 -6.47
N VAL A 95 -13.11 -9.99 -7.41
CA VAL A 95 -12.23 -9.62 -8.52
C VAL A 95 -12.88 -8.56 -9.39
N VAL A 96 -14.13 -8.77 -9.80
CA VAL A 96 -14.91 -7.79 -10.58
C VAL A 96 -15.01 -6.46 -9.84
N MET A 97 -15.17 -6.48 -8.52
CA MET A 97 -15.21 -5.27 -7.70
C MET A 97 -13.84 -4.58 -7.63
N ALA A 98 -12.75 -5.33 -7.48
CA ALA A 98 -11.39 -4.80 -7.36
C ALA A 98 -10.87 -4.10 -8.63
N VAL A 99 -11.30 -4.57 -9.80
CA VAL A 99 -10.89 -3.99 -11.09
C VAL A 99 -11.82 -2.88 -11.60
N ASP A 100 -12.93 -2.61 -10.88
CA ASP A 100 -13.84 -1.53 -11.22
C ASP A 100 -13.42 -0.21 -10.54
N PRO A 101 -13.43 0.95 -11.23
CA PRO A 101 -13.05 2.23 -10.63
C PRO A 101 -13.91 2.67 -9.42
N VAL A 102 -15.17 2.26 -9.37
CA VAL A 102 -16.11 2.55 -8.28
C VAL A 102 -16.04 1.44 -7.22
N GLY A 103 -16.03 0.18 -7.67
CA GLY A 103 -15.97 -0.99 -6.79
C GLY A 103 -14.68 -1.06 -5.98
N SER A 104 -13.53 -0.75 -6.59
CA SER A 104 -12.23 -0.73 -5.91
C SER A 104 -12.21 0.21 -4.71
N LYS A 105 -12.91 1.34 -4.78
CA LYS A 105 -13.02 2.29 -3.66
C LYS A 105 -13.88 1.78 -2.52
N VAL A 106 -14.85 0.93 -2.81
CA VAL A 106 -15.65 0.23 -1.80
C VAL A 106 -14.78 -0.82 -1.09
N LEU A 107 -13.98 -1.57 -1.84
CA LEU A 107 -13.02 -2.52 -1.25
C LEU A 107 -11.94 -1.81 -0.42
N ASP A 108 -11.40 -0.69 -0.90
CA ASP A 108 -10.45 0.14 -0.14
C ASP A 108 -11.07 0.53 1.23
N ALA A 109 -12.31 1.04 1.22
CA ALA A 109 -13.01 1.40 2.46
C ALA A 109 -13.26 0.20 3.38
N PHE A 110 -13.58 -0.97 2.83
CA PHE A 110 -13.75 -2.20 3.62
C PHE A 110 -12.42 -2.65 4.25
N LEU A 111 -11.32 -2.57 3.52
CA LEU A 111 -9.99 -2.92 4.02
C LEU A 111 -9.50 -1.93 5.08
N ASP A 112 -9.93 -0.66 5.00
CA ASP A 112 -9.57 0.39 5.96
C ASP A 112 -10.55 0.51 7.15
N CYS A 113 -11.73 -0.12 7.11
CA CYS A 113 -12.71 -0.01 8.19
C CYS A 113 -12.24 -0.65 9.51
N GLY A 114 -12.88 -0.27 10.62
CA GLY A 114 -12.50 -0.65 11.99
C GLY A 114 -12.77 -2.11 12.40
N ILE A 115 -12.80 -3.05 11.45
CA ILE A 115 -12.93 -4.48 11.75
C ILE A 115 -11.60 -5.07 12.23
N THR A 116 -11.68 -6.19 12.95
CA THR A 116 -10.48 -6.87 13.48
C THR A 116 -9.57 -7.34 12.35
N VAL A 117 -8.26 -7.42 12.65
CA VAL A 117 -7.24 -7.82 11.68
C VAL A 117 -7.51 -9.24 11.16
N GLU A 118 -7.99 -10.14 12.03
CA GLU A 118 -8.32 -11.52 11.68
C GLU A 118 -9.45 -11.59 10.65
N ARG A 119 -10.46 -10.72 10.77
CA ARG A 119 -11.55 -10.62 9.78
C ARG A 119 -11.01 -10.10 8.44
N LYS A 120 -10.12 -9.10 8.44
CA LYS A 120 -9.45 -8.64 7.21
C LYS A 120 -8.65 -9.76 6.56
N HIS A 121 -7.90 -10.52 7.35
CA HIS A 121 -7.13 -11.67 6.86
C HIS A 121 -8.03 -12.78 6.30
N GLN A 122 -9.15 -13.10 6.95
CA GLN A 122 -10.14 -14.05 6.42
C GLN A 122 -10.69 -13.58 5.07
N PHE A 123 -11.00 -12.29 4.95
CA PHE A 123 -11.47 -11.71 3.70
C PHE A 123 -10.41 -11.81 2.59
N ILE A 124 -9.15 -11.46 2.89
CA ILE A 124 -8.03 -11.56 1.94
C ILE A 124 -7.83 -13.02 1.48
N LYS A 125 -7.96 -14.00 2.38
CA LYS A 125 -7.86 -15.43 2.03
C LYS A 125 -8.91 -15.88 1.00
N LYS A 126 -10.06 -15.20 0.90
CA LYS A 126 -11.07 -15.51 -0.14
C LYS A 126 -10.59 -15.20 -1.55
N LEU A 127 -9.59 -14.31 -1.69
CA LEU A 127 -8.99 -13.94 -2.97
C LEU A 127 -7.84 -14.88 -3.40
N LYS A 128 -7.57 -15.92 -2.60
CA LYS A 128 -6.58 -16.95 -2.95
C LYS A 128 -6.89 -17.54 -4.33
N GLY A 129 -5.85 -17.64 -5.16
CA GLY A 129 -5.90 -18.07 -6.55
C GLY A 129 -6.23 -16.95 -7.54
N ARG A 130 -6.54 -15.73 -7.08
CA ARG A 130 -7.06 -14.62 -7.91
C ARG A 130 -6.23 -13.34 -7.84
N PHE A 131 -5.14 -13.32 -7.06
CA PHE A 131 -4.27 -12.14 -6.96
C PHE A 131 -3.70 -11.68 -8.32
N PRO A 132 -3.28 -12.58 -9.24
CA PRO A 132 -2.81 -12.18 -10.57
C PRO A 132 -3.89 -11.49 -11.41
N ASP A 133 -5.15 -11.93 -11.31
CA ASP A 133 -6.28 -11.34 -12.05
C ASP A 133 -6.57 -9.91 -11.61
N ILE A 134 -6.38 -9.61 -10.33
CA ILE A 134 -6.51 -8.27 -9.78
C ILE A 134 -5.29 -7.42 -10.15
N GLY A 135 -4.08 -7.99 -10.06
CA GLY A 135 -2.84 -7.24 -10.23
C GLY A 135 -2.55 -6.75 -11.64
N VAL A 136 -3.16 -7.35 -12.67
CA VAL A 136 -2.98 -6.91 -14.07
C VAL A 136 -3.74 -5.62 -14.40
N ASP A 137 -4.75 -5.27 -13.62
CA ASP A 137 -5.61 -4.11 -13.82
C ASP A 137 -5.10 -2.87 -13.05
N LYS A 138 -5.36 -1.68 -13.59
CA LYS A 138 -4.93 -0.40 -12.99
C LYS A 138 -5.59 -0.11 -11.65
N CYS A 139 -6.90 -0.34 -11.50
CA CYS A 139 -7.60 -0.16 -10.24
C CYS A 139 -7.22 -1.28 -9.27
N GLY A 140 -7.16 -2.52 -9.79
CA GLY A 140 -6.78 -3.69 -9.01
C GLY A 140 -5.36 -3.60 -8.42
N SER A 141 -4.40 -2.97 -9.10
CA SER A 141 -3.04 -2.82 -8.55
C SER A 141 -2.98 -2.00 -7.26
N PHE A 142 -3.85 -1.00 -7.11
CA PHE A 142 -3.95 -0.23 -5.85
C PHE A 142 -4.62 -1.06 -4.74
N VAL A 143 -5.63 -1.87 -5.09
CA VAL A 143 -6.25 -2.81 -4.16
C VAL A 143 -5.23 -3.85 -3.70
N MET A 144 -4.39 -4.36 -4.60
CA MET A 144 -3.30 -5.28 -4.26
C MET A 144 -2.28 -4.65 -3.31
N GLU A 145 -1.89 -3.40 -3.54
CA GLU A 145 -1.01 -2.67 -2.61
C GLU A 145 -1.64 -2.60 -1.20
N ARG A 146 -2.94 -2.30 -1.12
CA ARG A 146 -3.67 -2.26 0.15
C ARG A 146 -3.72 -3.63 0.83
N ILE A 147 -4.07 -4.68 0.09
CA ILE A 147 -4.09 -6.07 0.57
C ILE A 147 -2.72 -6.46 1.11
N TYR A 148 -1.64 -6.17 0.37
CA TYR A 148 -0.27 -6.52 0.76
C TYR A 148 0.14 -5.81 2.06
N LYS A 149 -0.20 -4.52 2.21
CA LYS A 149 0.08 -3.72 3.42
C LYS A 149 -0.66 -4.21 4.67
N LEU A 150 -1.83 -4.82 4.53
CA LEU A 150 -2.64 -5.35 5.65
C LEU A 150 -2.34 -6.82 5.96
N SER A 151 -1.68 -7.51 5.03
CA SER A 151 -1.30 -8.90 5.15
C SER A 151 -0.18 -9.09 6.16
N ASP A 152 -0.27 -10.16 6.94
CA ASP A 152 0.84 -10.68 7.74
C ASP A 152 1.84 -11.44 6.85
N LEU A 153 2.94 -11.92 7.43
CA LEU A 153 3.99 -12.61 6.69
C LEU A 153 3.45 -13.83 5.92
N SER A 154 2.55 -14.61 6.55
CA SER A 154 1.94 -15.80 5.93
C SER A 154 1.08 -15.46 4.72
N LEU A 155 0.27 -14.40 4.80
CA LEU A 155 -0.52 -13.94 3.67
C LEU A 155 0.34 -13.32 2.57
N ARG A 156 1.36 -12.53 2.92
CA ARG A 156 2.30 -11.99 1.93
C ARG A 156 3.01 -13.09 1.18
N GLU A 157 3.41 -14.16 1.86
CA GLU A 157 4.04 -15.33 1.24
C GLU A 157 3.08 -16.00 0.24
N MET A 158 1.82 -16.26 0.64
CA MET A 158 0.79 -16.78 -0.26
C MET A 158 0.60 -15.90 -1.50
N ILE A 159 0.50 -14.58 -1.32
CA ILE A 159 0.35 -13.62 -2.41
C ILE A 159 1.56 -13.70 -3.34
N CYS A 160 2.77 -13.66 -2.80
CA CYS A 160 4.00 -13.72 -3.58
C CYS A 160 4.15 -15.04 -4.36
N GLU A 161 3.75 -16.18 -3.79
CA GLU A 161 3.77 -17.47 -4.48
C GLU A 161 2.85 -17.50 -5.70
N GLU A 162 1.67 -16.90 -5.62
CA GLU A 162 0.74 -16.80 -6.75
C GLU A 162 1.25 -15.82 -7.82
N LEU A 163 1.72 -14.64 -7.40
CA LEU A 163 2.26 -13.64 -8.33
C LEU A 163 3.52 -14.13 -9.05
N ALA A 164 4.38 -14.89 -8.38
CA ALA A 164 5.60 -15.44 -8.97
C ALA A 164 5.31 -16.50 -10.06
N LYS A 165 4.22 -17.25 -9.95
CA LYS A 165 3.79 -18.23 -10.97
C LYS A 165 3.31 -17.54 -12.25
N GLU A 166 2.62 -16.42 -12.11
CA GLU A 166 2.05 -15.62 -13.19
C GLU A 166 2.89 -14.38 -13.55
N GLU A 167 4.18 -14.36 -13.16
CA GLU A 167 5.06 -13.20 -13.35
C GLU A 167 5.12 -12.72 -14.81
N PRO A 168 5.24 -13.59 -15.85
CA PRO A 168 5.27 -13.13 -17.24
C PRO A 168 4.00 -12.38 -17.65
N ARG A 169 2.84 -12.85 -17.16
CA ARG A 169 1.53 -12.21 -17.41
C ARG A 169 1.46 -10.85 -16.73
N LEU A 170 1.88 -10.75 -15.48
CA LEU A 170 1.90 -9.49 -14.73
C LEU A 170 2.92 -8.48 -15.30
N PHE A 171 4.10 -8.96 -15.70
CA PHE A 171 5.14 -8.09 -16.26
C PHE A 171 4.74 -7.46 -17.60
N SER A 172 3.82 -8.09 -18.33
CA SER A 172 3.30 -7.57 -19.60
C SER A 172 2.49 -6.27 -19.46
N THR A 173 1.93 -5.99 -18.27
CA THR A 173 1.13 -4.78 -18.03
C THR A 173 1.86 -3.77 -17.13
N PRO A 174 1.64 -2.45 -17.29
CA PRO A 174 2.20 -1.45 -16.36
C PRO A 174 1.74 -1.67 -14.90
N ALA A 175 0.47 -2.03 -14.71
CA ALA A 175 -0.10 -2.28 -13.40
C ALA A 175 0.50 -3.54 -12.73
N GLY A 176 0.67 -4.62 -13.49
CA GLY A 176 1.29 -5.84 -12.96
C GLY A 176 2.76 -5.64 -12.62
N ARG A 177 3.53 -4.88 -13.43
CA ARG A 177 4.91 -4.48 -13.06
C ARG A 177 4.97 -3.72 -11.75
N TYR A 178 4.01 -2.82 -11.51
CA TYR A 178 3.90 -2.10 -10.24
C TYR A 178 3.60 -3.05 -9.06
N VAL A 179 2.69 -4.02 -9.22
CA VAL A 179 2.40 -5.03 -8.19
C VAL A 179 3.61 -5.91 -7.89
N LEU A 180 4.34 -6.37 -8.92
CA LEU A 180 5.56 -7.17 -8.77
C LEU A 180 6.65 -6.40 -8.00
N LEU A 181 6.75 -5.09 -8.24
CA LEU A 181 7.67 -4.19 -7.54
C LEU A 181 7.30 -4.08 -6.05
N ILE A 182 6.04 -3.75 -5.73
CA ILE A 182 5.55 -3.61 -4.35
C ILE A 182 5.75 -4.89 -3.54
N CYS A 183 5.49 -6.05 -4.15
CA CYS A 183 5.62 -7.33 -3.45
C CYS A 183 7.08 -7.84 -3.40
N HIS A 184 8.02 -7.11 -4.01
CA HIS A 184 9.43 -7.47 -4.12
C HIS A 184 9.64 -8.89 -4.67
N ILE A 185 8.87 -9.27 -5.71
CA ILE A 185 8.85 -10.64 -6.26
C ILE A 185 10.23 -11.10 -6.73
N ASN A 186 11.05 -10.19 -7.25
CA ASN A 186 12.43 -10.46 -7.66
C ASN A 186 13.30 -10.99 -6.51
N VAL A 187 13.13 -10.43 -5.30
CA VAL A 187 13.87 -10.85 -4.11
C VAL A 187 13.27 -12.16 -3.58
N PHE A 188 11.93 -12.24 -3.55
CA PHE A 188 11.20 -13.44 -3.13
C PHE A 188 11.64 -14.69 -3.89
N LYS A 189 11.76 -14.61 -5.23
CA LYS A 189 12.18 -15.73 -6.09
C LYS A 189 13.62 -16.16 -5.88
N LYS A 190 14.53 -15.23 -5.59
CA LYS A 190 15.97 -15.51 -5.45
C LYS A 190 16.33 -16.00 -4.05
N LYS A 191 15.80 -15.33 -3.02
CA LYS A 191 16.17 -15.52 -1.62
C LYS A 191 14.95 -15.30 -0.72
N LYS A 192 14.15 -16.34 -0.52
CA LYS A 192 12.91 -16.30 0.28
C LYS A 192 13.17 -15.89 1.74
N ASP A 193 14.26 -16.38 2.34
CA ASP A 193 14.62 -16.07 3.74
C ASP A 193 15.00 -14.58 3.93
N GLN A 194 15.75 -14.02 2.97
CA GLN A 194 16.10 -12.60 2.97
C GLN A 194 14.86 -11.72 2.79
N TRP A 195 13.95 -12.12 1.88
CA TRP A 195 12.68 -11.43 1.71
C TRP A 195 11.85 -11.46 3.00
N ALA A 196 11.71 -12.61 3.65
CA ALA A 196 10.95 -12.73 4.90
C ALA A 196 11.54 -11.88 6.03
N SER A 197 12.87 -11.86 6.16
CA SER A 197 13.58 -11.03 7.15
C SER A 197 13.39 -9.52 6.90
N SER A 198 13.39 -9.11 5.62
CA SER A 198 13.11 -7.74 5.21
C SER A 198 11.67 -7.33 5.54
N GLN A 199 10.68 -8.19 5.24
CA GLN A 199 9.28 -7.94 5.58
C GLN A 199 9.06 -7.81 7.10
N ALA A 200 9.66 -8.69 7.90
CA ALA A 200 9.57 -8.63 9.35
C ALA A 200 10.21 -7.36 9.92
N THR A 201 11.31 -6.89 9.34
CA THR A 201 11.97 -5.64 9.75
C THR A 201 11.09 -4.43 9.45
N THR A 202 10.47 -4.38 8.27
CA THR A 202 9.53 -3.33 7.88
C THR A 202 8.32 -3.29 8.81
N ASP A 203 7.76 -4.45 9.18
CA ASP A 203 6.63 -4.53 10.10
C ASP A 203 7.00 -4.05 11.51
N LYS A 204 8.21 -4.38 12.01
CA LYS A 204 8.72 -3.87 13.29
C LYS A 204 8.84 -2.36 13.28
N LYS A 205 9.48 -1.79 12.23
CA LYS A 205 9.60 -0.34 12.07
C LYS A 205 8.23 0.33 12.07
N ARG A 206 7.27 -0.21 11.31
CA ARG A 206 5.91 0.32 11.23
C ARG A 206 5.20 0.34 12.58
N LYS A 207 5.31 -0.75 13.35
CA LYS A 207 4.74 -0.83 14.71
C LYS A 207 5.37 0.21 15.64
N LEU A 208 6.70 0.32 15.64
CA LEU A 208 7.40 1.32 16.46
C LEU A 208 6.96 2.75 16.13
N PHE A 209 6.81 3.09 14.85
CA PHE A 209 6.30 4.41 14.45
C PHE A 209 4.83 4.61 14.82
N GLN A 210 4.01 3.57 14.75
CA GLN A 210 2.61 3.63 15.16
C GLN A 210 2.49 3.88 16.67
N ASP A 211 3.26 3.18 17.49
CA ASP A 211 3.27 3.35 18.94
C ASP A 211 3.67 4.79 19.33
N ILE A 212 4.68 5.37 18.66
CA ILE A 212 5.11 6.76 18.88
C ILE A 212 4.00 7.76 18.52
N LEU A 213 3.31 7.54 17.38
CA LEU A 213 2.23 8.42 16.93
C LEU A 213 0.98 8.33 17.82
N GLU A 214 0.75 7.17 18.44
CA GLU A 214 -0.35 6.96 19.38
C GLU A 214 -0.05 7.58 20.76
N ASP A 215 1.22 7.66 21.17
CA ASP A 215 1.65 8.24 22.45
C ASP A 215 1.60 9.79 22.46
N ASP A 216 1.92 10.45 21.34
CA ASP A 216 1.86 11.92 21.21
C ASP A 216 0.43 12.49 21.13
N GLY A 217 -0.60 11.63 21.00
CA GLY A 217 -2.01 12.01 20.87
C GLY A 217 -2.87 11.86 22.13
N ALA A 218 -2.34 11.26 23.21
CA ALA A 218 -3.12 10.86 24.38
C ALA A 218 -2.55 11.41 25.70
N SER A 219 -2.72 12.72 25.93
CA SER A 219 -2.67 13.22 27.31
C SER A 219 -3.99 12.90 28.01
N THR A 220 -4.05 11.80 28.76
CA THR A 220 -4.82 11.67 30.02
C THR A 220 -4.53 10.34 30.73
N THR A 221 -3.70 10.43 31.77
CA THR A 221 -3.73 9.68 33.03
C THR A 221 -3.91 8.15 33.01
N SER A 222 -2.81 7.44 33.25
CA SER A 222 -2.80 6.18 34.01
C SER A 222 -1.42 5.92 34.61
N THR A 223 -1.21 6.44 35.82
CA THR A 223 -0.13 6.04 36.73
C THR A 223 -0.18 4.53 36.95
N LYS A 224 0.82 3.79 36.47
CA LYS A 224 1.23 2.52 37.10
C LYS A 224 2.72 2.51 37.39
N GLN A 225 2.97 2.24 38.66
CA GLN A 225 4.19 2.33 39.42
C GLN A 225 5.36 1.57 38.79
N GLN A 226 6.50 2.26 38.73
CA GLN A 226 7.83 1.72 38.52
C GLN A 226 8.23 0.81 39.69
N GLN A 227 8.66 -0.41 39.39
CA GLN A 227 9.58 -1.15 40.24
C GLN A 227 11.00 -0.71 39.92
N GLN A 228 11.68 -0.24 40.96
CA GLN A 228 13.06 0.25 40.95
C GLN A 228 14.05 -0.92 40.86
N GLN A 229 15.13 -0.77 40.08
CA GLN A 229 16.49 -1.22 40.47
C GLN A 229 17.56 -0.28 39.88
N PRO A 230 18.70 -0.07 40.58
CA PRO A 230 19.40 1.22 40.62
C PRO A 230 20.51 1.46 39.57
N LEU A 231 20.68 2.73 39.20
CA LEU A 231 21.73 3.28 38.36
C LEU A 231 23.11 3.25 39.04
N LYS A 232 24.15 2.78 38.32
CA LYS A 232 25.52 3.24 38.51
C LYS A 232 25.83 4.36 37.51
N LYS A 233 26.10 5.54 38.07
CA LYS A 233 26.62 6.74 37.38
C LYS A 233 28.07 6.52 36.96
N GLN A 234 28.42 6.92 35.74
CA GLN A 234 29.67 7.66 35.51
C GLN A 234 29.50 8.67 34.35
N LYS A 235 29.38 9.93 34.78
CA LYS A 235 29.77 11.19 34.12
C LYS A 235 31.31 11.26 34.14
N ASN A 236 32.04 12.00 33.30
CA ASN A 236 31.85 12.71 32.05
C ASN A 236 33.25 13.30 31.71
N ILE A 237 33.38 13.86 30.50
CA ILE A 237 34.25 15.00 30.14
C ILE A 237 35.74 14.72 29.81
N TYR A 238 36.04 14.95 28.53
CA TYR A 238 37.33 15.39 28.02
C TYR A 238 37.66 16.81 28.47
N GLN A 239 38.87 17.05 28.98
CA GLN A 239 39.64 18.25 28.61
C GLN A 239 41.14 18.06 28.85
N HIS A 240 41.87 18.77 27.99
CA HIS A 240 43.28 18.71 27.60
C HIS A 240 44.21 19.31 28.66
N SER A 241 45.41 18.75 28.85
CA SER A 241 46.61 19.52 29.21
C SER A 241 47.88 18.76 28.80
N ASN A 242 48.73 19.48 28.08
CA ASN A 242 50.04 19.13 27.55
C ASN A 242 51.15 19.11 28.64
N LYS A 243 52.26 18.43 28.30
CA LYS A 243 53.65 18.59 28.81
C LYS A 243 53.89 18.18 30.27
N ASP A 244 55.04 17.68 30.70
CA ASP A 244 56.35 17.29 30.15
C ASP A 244 57.02 16.48 31.29
N GLU A 245 58.10 15.75 30.98
CA GLU A 245 59.20 15.32 31.87
C GLU A 245 59.06 14.09 32.81
N ASN A 246 59.73 13.01 32.35
CA ASN A 246 60.88 12.30 32.95
C ASN A 246 60.81 11.52 34.28
N GLU A 247 61.73 10.53 34.30
CA GLU A 247 62.23 9.67 35.39
C GLU A 247 61.39 8.41 35.67
N ASP A 248 61.93 7.20 35.80
CA ASP A 248 63.20 6.54 35.44
C ASP A 248 63.00 5.04 35.78
N GLU A 249 63.80 4.16 35.16
CA GLU A 249 64.22 2.82 35.66
C GLU A 249 63.12 1.70 35.78
N ASP A 250 63.27 0.44 35.35
CA ASP A 250 64.44 -0.40 35.07
C ASP A 250 64.06 -1.67 34.25
N GLU A 251 65.05 -2.15 33.49
CA GLU A 251 65.44 -3.55 33.15
C GLU A 251 64.34 -4.64 32.94
N ASP A 252 64.36 -5.54 31.94
CA ASP A 252 65.49 -6.24 31.36
C ASP A 252 65.07 -7.17 30.18
N LYS A 253 66.04 -7.48 29.28
CA LYS A 253 66.18 -8.66 28.37
C LYS A 253 65.48 -8.74 26.99
N VAL A 254 66.31 -8.44 25.97
CA VAL A 254 66.38 -8.99 24.57
C VAL A 254 67.21 -10.32 24.64
N PRO A 255 67.42 -11.23 23.63
CA PRO A 255 67.35 -11.12 22.14
C PRO A 255 66.78 -12.36 21.39
N VAL A 256 66.57 -12.36 20.06
CA VAL A 256 67.51 -12.81 18.98
C VAL A 256 66.69 -12.81 17.65
N LYS A 257 67.01 -11.98 16.62
CA LYS A 257 67.88 -12.24 15.42
C LYS A 257 67.26 -13.26 14.42
N VAL A 258 67.05 -13.03 13.11
CA VAL A 258 68.03 -12.78 12.01
C VAL A 258 67.36 -12.45 10.62
N LYS A 259 67.91 -11.42 9.92
CA LYS A 259 68.08 -11.09 8.44
C LYS A 259 66.88 -10.99 7.46
N LYS A 260 66.61 -9.86 6.76
CA LYS A 260 67.29 -9.11 5.62
C LYS A 260 67.22 -9.86 4.28
N GLU A 261 66.67 -9.33 3.17
CA GLU A 261 67.02 -8.13 2.33
C GLU A 261 65.75 -7.49 1.67
N LYS A 262 65.50 -6.15 1.67
CA LYS A 262 65.98 -5.01 0.81
C LYS A 262 65.49 -5.07 -0.66
N ILE A 263 64.75 -4.13 -1.29
CA ILE A 263 64.80 -2.63 -1.42
C ILE A 263 63.38 -2.12 -1.83
N GLY A 264 62.74 -1.14 -1.16
CA GLY A 264 62.59 0.30 -1.55
C GLY A 264 61.42 0.54 -2.55
N SER A 265 60.46 1.48 -2.44
CA SER A 265 60.18 2.61 -1.56
C SER A 265 58.69 3.02 -1.72
N ASP A 266 58.19 3.82 -0.77
CA ASP A 266 57.09 4.81 -0.86
C ASP A 266 55.62 4.43 -0.50
N ASP A 267 55.15 5.15 0.53
CA ASP A 267 53.82 5.68 0.83
C ASP A 267 52.63 4.81 1.30
N MET A 268 52.33 4.96 2.60
CA MET A 268 51.02 5.23 3.24
C MET A 268 49.74 4.86 2.45
N ASN A 269 48.95 3.91 2.92
CA ASN A 269 47.86 4.18 3.89
C ASN A 269 46.95 2.94 4.06
N ASP A 270 46.61 2.68 5.31
CA ASP A 270 45.60 1.75 5.82
C ASP A 270 44.19 2.29 5.52
N GLN A 271 43.25 1.46 5.04
CA GLN A 271 41.85 1.44 5.51
C GLN A 271 40.91 0.56 4.66
N SER A 272 40.44 -0.50 5.34
CA SER A 272 39.03 -0.88 5.55
C SER A 272 37.98 -0.72 4.44
N ASN A 273 37.36 -1.86 4.11
CA ASN A 273 35.93 -2.07 3.85
C ASN A 273 35.01 -0.85 3.97
N GLN A 274 34.32 -0.51 2.88
CA GLN A 274 32.98 0.07 2.91
C GLN A 274 32.14 -0.54 1.78
N ASP A 275 31.45 -1.64 2.11
CA ASP A 275 30.20 -1.98 1.46
C ASP A 275 29.19 -0.88 1.84
N ALA A 276 28.98 0.08 0.93
CA ALA A 276 27.99 1.11 1.11
C ALA A 276 26.60 0.53 0.77
N ASP A 277 25.87 0.16 1.81
CA ASP A 277 24.41 0.07 1.80
C ASP A 277 23.84 1.41 1.32
N MET A 278 23.43 1.46 0.06
CA MET A 278 22.70 2.58 -0.53
C MET A 278 21.21 2.37 -0.24
N ASP A 279 20.64 3.23 0.61
CA ASP A 279 19.23 3.23 0.96
C ASP A 279 18.32 3.58 -0.25
N ASP A 280 17.13 2.96 -0.30
CA ASP A 280 16.11 3.11 -1.35
C ASP A 280 15.69 4.58 -1.64
N ILE A 281 15.99 5.49 -0.71
CA ILE A 281 15.69 6.92 -0.80
C ILE A 281 16.67 7.65 -1.72
N ASP A 282 17.95 7.25 -1.74
CA ASP A 282 18.99 7.90 -2.57
C ASP A 282 18.85 7.57 -4.05
N MET A 283 18.27 6.41 -4.38
CA MET A 283 17.96 6.05 -5.78
C MET A 283 16.87 6.94 -6.39
N ILE A 284 15.96 7.49 -5.57
CA ILE A 284 14.89 8.37 -6.04
C ILE A 284 15.42 9.77 -6.35
N PHE A 285 16.32 10.32 -5.53
CA PHE A 285 16.84 11.68 -5.73
C PHE A 285 17.93 11.79 -6.81
N ASN A 286 18.78 10.76 -6.99
CA ASN A 286 19.82 10.79 -8.02
C ASN A 286 19.31 10.57 -9.46
N SER A 287 18.07 10.12 -9.64
CA SER A 287 17.47 9.93 -10.98
C SER A 287 17.08 11.24 -11.68
N LYS A 288 16.99 12.36 -10.94
CA LYS A 288 16.63 13.69 -11.49
C LYS A 288 17.82 14.61 -11.78
N SER A 289 19.06 14.26 -11.40
CA SER A 289 20.22 15.15 -11.53
C SER A 289 21.11 14.90 -12.75
N LYS A 290 20.84 13.86 -13.56
CA LYS A 290 21.63 13.54 -14.78
C LYS A 290 20.81 13.55 -16.07
N SER A 291 20.10 14.64 -16.33
CA SER A 291 19.45 14.88 -17.63
C SER A 291 19.23 16.37 -17.89
N SER A 292 20.31 17.16 -17.93
CA SER A 292 20.32 18.44 -18.66
C SER A 292 21.74 19.02 -18.74
N LYS A 293 22.45 18.77 -19.85
CA LYS A 293 23.34 19.73 -20.54
C LYS A 293 24.01 19.08 -21.77
N SER A 294 23.35 19.23 -22.92
CA SER A 294 24.00 19.60 -24.19
C SER A 294 22.95 20.10 -25.20
N THR A 295 22.83 21.43 -25.28
CA THR A 295 22.37 22.21 -26.45
C THR A 295 23.49 22.14 -27.51
N THR A 296 23.33 22.11 -28.84
CA THR A 296 22.61 23.01 -29.76
C THR A 296 22.62 22.48 -31.21
N ASN A 297 21.53 22.79 -31.93
CA ASN A 297 21.39 23.16 -33.36
C ASN A 297 21.66 22.16 -34.51
N SER A 298 20.59 21.84 -35.27
CA SER A 298 20.45 22.34 -36.66
C SER A 298 18.98 22.37 -37.09
N SER A 299 18.58 23.50 -37.68
CA SER A 299 17.29 23.75 -38.30
C SER A 299 17.30 23.24 -39.73
N GLN A 300 16.26 22.51 -40.18
CA GLN A 300 15.74 22.66 -41.55
C GLN A 300 14.24 22.36 -41.60
N ASN A 301 13.53 23.31 -42.22
CA ASN A 301 12.12 23.30 -42.59
C ASN A 301 11.78 22.16 -43.54
N PHE A 302 10.54 21.65 -43.49
CA PHE A 302 9.70 21.52 -44.69
C PHE A 302 8.22 21.52 -44.33
N SER A 303 7.47 22.34 -45.08
CA SER A 303 6.05 22.62 -44.92
C SER A 303 5.22 21.87 -45.97
N ILE A 304 3.92 21.75 -45.67
CA ILE A 304 2.75 21.68 -46.58
C ILE A 304 2.33 20.32 -47.13
N GLY A 305 1.04 20.03 -46.92
CA GLY A 305 0.28 19.00 -47.63
C GLY A 305 -1.13 18.77 -47.08
N LYS A 306 -1.99 19.81 -47.04
CA LYS A 306 -3.45 19.63 -46.96
C LYS A 306 -3.96 19.15 -48.33
N ASN A 307 -4.82 18.14 -48.36
CA ASN A 307 -5.86 18.05 -49.39
C ASN A 307 -7.09 17.25 -48.93
N ASN A 308 -8.25 17.84 -49.21
CA ASN A 308 -9.61 17.37 -48.99
C ASN A 308 -10.00 16.23 -49.95
N SER A 309 -10.99 15.41 -49.57
CA SER A 309 -12.36 15.42 -50.13
C SER A 309 -12.99 14.04 -50.36
N LYS A 310 -14.33 14.03 -50.17
CA LYS A 310 -15.40 13.12 -50.63
C LYS A 310 -15.78 11.97 -49.69
N ASN A 311 -16.87 12.11 -48.93
CA ASN A 311 -18.27 11.81 -49.30
C ASN A 311 -18.47 10.40 -49.87
N ASN A 312 -19.18 9.55 -49.13
CA ASN A 312 -20.35 8.84 -49.65
C ASN A 312 -21.25 8.33 -48.52
N ASN A 313 -22.47 8.88 -48.49
CA ASN A 313 -23.63 8.37 -47.79
C ASN A 313 -24.25 7.25 -48.64
N GLU A 314 -24.42 6.04 -48.11
CA GLU A 314 -25.38 5.08 -48.66
C GLU A 314 -26.47 4.76 -47.62
N LYS A 315 -27.67 5.23 -47.95
CA LYS A 315 -28.95 4.85 -47.35
C LYS A 315 -29.29 3.42 -47.80
N LYS A 316 -29.51 2.50 -46.86
CA LYS A 316 -30.34 1.30 -47.11
C LYS A 316 -31.67 1.43 -46.39
N LYS A 317 -32.67 1.91 -47.13
CA LYS A 317 -34.08 1.61 -46.89
C LYS A 317 -34.28 0.12 -47.21
N PHE A 318 -34.81 -0.66 -46.26
CA PHE A 318 -35.53 -1.88 -46.58
C PHE A 318 -36.94 -1.75 -46.04
N ASN A 319 -37.90 -1.86 -46.94
CA ASN A 319 -39.31 -1.73 -46.72
C ASN A 319 -39.96 -3.04 -47.20
N LYS A 320 -40.79 -3.63 -46.33
CA LYS A 320 -42.05 -4.33 -46.63
C LYS A 320 -42.08 -5.83 -47.03
N LYS A 321 -43.14 -6.46 -46.49
CA LYS A 321 -43.87 -7.71 -46.81
C LYS A 321 -43.38 -8.94 -46.04
N LYS A 322 -44.22 -9.72 -45.35
CA LYS A 322 -45.68 -9.92 -45.39
C LYS A 322 -46.25 -9.88 -43.97
#